data_AF-A0A354HGM3-F1
#
_entry.id   AF-A0A354HGM3-F1
#
_cell.length_a   1.000
_cell.length_b   1.000
_cell.length_c   1.000
_cell.angle_alpha   90.00
_cell.angle_beta   90.00
_cell.angle_gamma   90.00
#
_symmetry.space_group_name_H-M   'P 1'
#
loop_
_entity.id
_entity.type
_entity.pdbx_description
1 polymer ?
#
loop_
_entity_poly.entity_id
_entity_poly.type
_entity_poly.pdbx_seq_one_letter_code
_entity_poly.pdbx_strand_id
1 'polypeptide(L)'
;MDVEFSKILAFDKLALGKTEEEQKVMASYLGIDFEDYRKRIVGKEKEAEFIYILKALDALKHFEAYDEEFSHVTDEYTPDFKVELRDGNKMLLEVKHTGKDYYKISQGNLEKRIAFADRQQLPLRIAVSIKGMWGLFTTETLKKHHGKLSYEDFIGPKSVSWFDSELETCSYMFNKPVKIVSVYSNNHSKGMGIRFDPYGELISYKLFYNDRLIFRAKGKDSGYLKFVFILEALQDRLSIINQNIEQDNNYTIITEYSNVFQSIPEYNFLISPVNHIIKDESRVNYNLRMAISEKSFPLFTITELRSMFYYLASHGLDILLLKNNSIYPFLNYANNAWNSSK
;
A
#
# COMPACT_ATOMS: atom_id res chain seq x y z
N MET A 1 15.28 0.56 26.68
CA MET A 1 15.97 1.25 25.58
C MET A 1 17.26 0.55 25.26
N ASP A 2 17.21 -0.38 24.30
CA ASP A 2 18.43 -0.78 23.61
C ASP A 2 18.95 0.48 22.89
N VAL A 3 20.11 0.94 23.36
CA VAL A 3 20.69 2.24 22.98
C VAL A 3 21.01 2.26 21.47
N GLU A 4 21.16 1.08 20.85
CA GLU A 4 21.47 0.94 19.43
C GLU A 4 20.23 1.12 18.54
N PHE A 5 19.08 0.55 18.89
CA PHE A 5 17.86 0.66 18.07
C PHE A 5 17.21 2.05 18.15
N SER A 6 17.19 2.66 19.34
CA SER A 6 16.69 4.05 19.46
C SER A 6 17.55 5.06 18.70
N LYS A 7 18.85 4.79 18.56
CA LYS A 7 19.74 5.58 17.68
C LYS A 7 19.36 5.42 16.21
N ILE A 8 19.02 4.21 15.76
CA ILE A 8 18.58 3.94 14.38
C ILE A 8 17.30 4.72 14.04
N LEU A 9 16.29 4.72 14.92
CA LEU A 9 15.06 5.48 14.70
C LEU A 9 15.25 7.00 14.77
N ALA A 10 16.14 7.48 15.65
CA ALA A 10 16.49 8.89 15.71
C ALA A 10 17.24 9.34 14.45
N PHE A 11 18.16 8.50 13.95
CA PHE A 11 18.89 8.74 12.71
C PHE A 11 17.97 8.77 11.48
N ASP A 12 17.00 7.85 11.39
CA ASP A 12 16.00 7.85 10.30
C ASP A 12 15.28 9.19 10.16
N LYS A 13 14.91 9.82 11.28
CA LYS A 13 14.30 11.16 11.27
C LYS A 13 15.26 12.26 10.80
N LEU A 14 16.55 12.16 11.13
CA LEU A 14 17.59 13.11 10.72
C LEU A 14 18.00 12.93 9.25
N ALA A 15 17.87 11.71 8.73
CA ALA A 15 18.16 11.33 7.36
C ALA A 15 17.10 11.79 6.36
N LEU A 16 15.90 12.20 6.82
CA LEU A 16 14.81 12.66 5.96
C LEU A 16 15.24 13.84 5.07
N GLY A 17 14.95 13.72 3.77
CA GLY A 17 15.25 14.75 2.77
C GLY A 17 16.71 14.83 2.34
N LYS A 18 17.59 13.95 2.84
CA LYS A 18 19.02 13.92 2.48
C LYS A 18 19.32 12.90 1.39
N THR A 19 20.34 13.16 0.57
CA THR A 19 20.82 12.19 -0.42
C THR A 19 21.46 10.98 0.26
N GLU A 20 21.59 9.86 -0.46
CA GLU A 20 22.23 8.66 0.11
C GLU A 20 23.67 8.94 0.56
N GLU A 21 24.41 9.76 -0.18
CA GLU A 21 25.78 10.19 0.18
C GLU A 21 25.79 10.99 1.48
N GLU A 22 24.88 11.95 1.65
CA GLU A 22 24.74 12.73 2.87
C GLU A 22 24.37 11.84 4.07
N GLN A 23 23.47 10.87 3.86
CA GLN A 23 23.08 9.91 4.89
C GLN A 23 24.26 9.01 5.30
N LYS A 24 25.07 8.52 4.35
CA LYS A 24 26.27 7.71 4.64
C LYS A 24 27.29 8.49 5.46
N VAL A 25 27.55 9.74 5.09
CA VAL A 25 28.45 10.63 5.84
C VAL A 25 27.93 10.81 7.28
N MET A 26 26.64 11.09 7.44
CA MET A 26 26.03 11.26 8.76
C MET A 26 26.05 9.98 9.60
N ALA A 27 25.75 8.82 9.01
CA ALA A 27 25.80 7.53 9.69
C ALA A 27 27.21 7.24 10.24
N SER A 28 28.24 7.52 9.45
CA SER A 28 29.65 7.41 9.87
C SER A 28 29.96 8.29 11.08
N TYR A 29 29.53 9.57 11.06
CA TYR A 29 29.70 10.48 12.21
C TYR A 29 28.99 10.02 13.49
N LEU A 30 27.87 9.33 13.36
CA LEU A 30 27.07 8.83 14.47
C LEU A 30 27.45 7.41 14.91
N GLY A 31 28.43 6.79 14.24
CA GLY A 31 28.84 5.41 14.50
C GLY A 31 27.77 4.37 14.17
N ILE A 32 26.94 4.65 13.16
CA ILE A 32 25.85 3.77 12.72
C ILE A 32 26.33 2.97 11.50
N ASP A 33 26.16 1.63 11.55
CA ASP A 33 26.31 0.80 10.35
C ASP A 33 25.17 1.11 9.38
N PHE A 34 25.51 1.78 8.28
CA PHE A 34 24.54 2.21 7.28
C PHE A 34 23.82 1.02 6.61
N GLU A 35 24.49 -0.12 6.42
CA GLU A 35 23.87 -1.27 5.78
C GLU A 35 22.90 -2.01 6.71
N ASP A 36 23.22 -2.09 8.00
CA ASP A 36 22.28 -2.60 9.01
C ASP A 36 21.08 -1.66 9.15
N TYR A 37 21.34 -0.35 9.25
CA TYR A 37 20.30 0.69 9.25
C TYR A 37 19.31 0.53 8.09
N ARG A 38 19.79 0.43 6.84
CA ARG A 38 18.92 0.29 5.67
C ARG A 38 18.01 -0.93 5.78
N LYS A 39 18.55 -2.07 6.23
CA LYS A 39 17.76 -3.31 6.39
C LYS A 39 16.69 -3.15 7.46
N ARG A 40 17.03 -2.59 8.62
CA ARG A 40 16.08 -2.40 9.73
C ARG A 40 14.98 -1.41 9.37
N ILE A 41 15.32 -0.30 8.71
CA ILE A 41 14.33 0.69 8.30
C ILE A 41 13.37 0.15 7.25
N VAL A 42 13.84 -0.62 6.26
CA VAL A 42 12.92 -1.29 5.31
C VAL A 42 11.94 -2.22 6.04
N GLY A 43 12.40 -2.95 7.05
CA GLY A 43 11.54 -3.77 7.90
C GLY A 43 10.44 -2.94 8.59
N LYS A 44 10.84 -1.85 9.26
CA LYS A 44 9.92 -0.94 9.96
C LYS A 44 8.97 -0.20 9.04
N GLU A 45 9.40 0.13 7.83
CA GLU A 45 8.52 0.68 6.80
C GLU A 45 7.47 -0.33 6.34
N LYS A 46 7.83 -1.61 6.22
CA LYS A 46 6.90 -2.66 5.83
C LYS A 46 5.92 -3.04 6.94
N GLU A 47 6.36 -3.01 8.19
CA GLU A 47 5.48 -3.07 9.36
C GLU A 47 4.44 -1.93 9.34
N ALA A 48 4.91 -0.69 9.15
CA ALA A 48 4.02 0.46 9.07
C ALA A 48 3.07 0.38 7.86
N GLU A 49 3.55 -0.03 6.69
CA GLU A 49 2.74 -0.25 5.50
C GLU A 49 1.60 -1.24 5.76
N PHE A 50 1.88 -2.35 6.47
CA PHE A 50 0.83 -3.31 6.79
C PHE A 50 -0.19 -2.77 7.79
N ILE A 51 0.24 -2.08 8.85
CA ILE A 51 -0.68 -1.43 9.80
C ILE A 51 -1.53 -0.35 9.09
N TYR A 52 -0.93 0.38 8.17
CA TYR A 52 -1.63 1.32 7.31
C TYR A 52 -2.71 0.62 6.50
N ILE A 53 -2.41 -0.52 5.87
CA ILE A 53 -3.39 -1.32 5.12
C ILE A 53 -4.58 -1.68 6.02
N LEU A 54 -4.33 -2.21 7.22
CA LEU A 54 -5.40 -2.59 8.16
C LEU A 54 -6.28 -1.39 8.53
N LYS A 55 -5.68 -0.22 8.75
CA LYS A 55 -6.42 1.02 9.08
C LYS A 55 -7.19 1.56 7.87
N ALA A 56 -6.59 1.57 6.69
CA ALA A 56 -7.17 2.12 5.47
C ALA A 56 -8.36 1.28 4.97
N LEU A 57 -8.29 -0.05 5.12
CA LEU A 57 -9.39 -0.97 4.83
C LEU A 57 -10.49 -0.97 5.90
N ASP A 58 -10.35 -0.14 6.93
CA ASP A 58 -11.25 -0.09 8.09
C ASP A 58 -11.35 -1.43 8.86
N ALA A 59 -10.34 -2.29 8.74
CA ALA A 59 -10.29 -3.59 9.43
C ALA A 59 -9.77 -3.46 10.88
N LEU A 60 -8.91 -2.49 11.15
CA LEU A 60 -8.24 -2.33 12.44
C LEU A 60 -9.09 -1.60 13.47
N LYS A 61 -9.31 -2.21 14.64
CA LYS A 61 -9.89 -1.55 15.81
C LYS A 61 -8.80 -1.02 16.75
N HIS A 62 -7.80 -1.85 17.05
CA HIS A 62 -6.70 -1.50 17.94
C HIS A 62 -5.46 -2.32 17.60
N PHE A 63 -4.27 -1.79 17.88
CA PHE A 63 -3.03 -2.55 17.86
C PHE A 63 -2.07 -2.10 18.97
N GLU A 64 -1.25 -3.03 19.41
CA GLU A 64 -0.15 -2.85 20.33
C GLU A 64 1.11 -3.38 19.63
N ALA A 65 2.18 -2.58 19.59
CA ALA A 65 3.46 -2.99 19.05
C ALA A 65 4.29 -3.66 20.16
N TYR A 66 4.85 -4.83 19.86
CA TYR A 66 5.87 -5.44 20.71
C TYR A 66 7.23 -5.00 20.18
N ASP A 67 7.82 -4.04 20.87
CA ASP A 67 9.13 -3.50 20.51
C ASP A 67 10.24 -4.54 20.76
N GLU A 68 11.39 -4.38 20.11
CA GLU A 68 12.59 -5.21 20.32
C GLU A 68 12.98 -5.22 21.80
N GLU A 69 12.75 -4.12 22.52
CA GLU A 69 12.93 -4.05 23.97
C GLU A 69 12.11 -5.08 24.74
N PHE A 70 10.88 -5.34 24.31
CA PHE A 70 10.01 -6.33 24.95
C PHE A 70 10.60 -7.73 24.76
N SER A 71 11.02 -8.08 23.53
CA SER A 71 11.74 -9.33 23.25
C SER A 71 13.03 -9.48 24.06
N HIS A 72 13.84 -8.43 24.16
CA HIS A 72 15.11 -8.46 24.89
C HIS A 72 14.92 -8.60 26.40
N VAL A 73 13.88 -7.97 26.96
CA VAL A 73 13.57 -8.06 28.40
C VAL A 73 12.96 -9.41 28.76
N THR A 74 12.15 -10.00 27.88
CA THR A 74 11.49 -11.29 28.14
C THR A 74 12.31 -12.50 27.71
N ASP A 75 13.35 -12.32 26.90
CA ASP A 75 14.08 -13.40 26.20
C ASP A 75 13.13 -14.27 25.34
N GLU A 76 12.05 -13.68 24.83
CA GLU A 76 11.03 -14.34 24.04
C GLU A 76 11.05 -13.88 22.58
N TYR A 77 10.66 -14.76 21.66
CA TYR A 77 10.47 -14.41 20.25
C TYR A 77 9.07 -13.83 20.07
N THR A 78 8.95 -12.52 20.29
CA THR A 78 7.67 -11.82 20.25
C THR A 78 7.32 -11.49 18.80
N PRO A 79 6.06 -11.69 18.38
CA PRO A 79 5.57 -11.15 17.11
C PRO A 79 5.63 -9.63 17.09
N ASP A 80 5.56 -9.01 15.91
CA ASP A 80 5.70 -7.55 15.78
C ASP A 80 4.53 -6.79 16.43
N PHE A 81 3.30 -7.36 16.34
CA PHE A 81 2.10 -6.72 16.88
C PHE A 81 1.14 -7.70 17.55
N LYS A 82 0.34 -7.16 18.46
CA LYS A 82 -0.96 -7.70 18.85
C LYS A 82 -2.05 -6.81 18.27
N VAL A 83 -2.97 -7.38 17.52
CA VAL A 83 -4.02 -6.62 16.83
C VAL A 83 -5.41 -7.10 17.22
N GLU A 84 -6.36 -6.16 17.28
CA GLU A 84 -7.79 -6.41 17.39
C GLU A 84 -8.47 -5.83 16.14
N LEU A 85 -9.16 -6.69 15.40
CA LEU A 85 -9.96 -6.32 14.25
C LEU A 85 -11.32 -5.77 14.68
N ARG A 86 -12.02 -5.06 13.78
CA ARG A 86 -13.34 -4.49 14.04
C ARG A 86 -14.43 -5.53 14.32
N ASP A 87 -14.30 -6.74 13.79
CA ASP A 87 -15.19 -7.87 14.08
C ASP A 87 -14.96 -8.48 15.48
N GLY A 88 -13.97 -7.98 16.23
CA GLY A 88 -13.61 -8.44 17.58
C GLY A 88 -12.53 -9.52 17.60
N ASN A 89 -12.10 -10.03 16.44
CA ASN A 89 -11.05 -11.03 16.38
C ASN A 89 -9.71 -10.43 16.82
N LYS A 90 -9.01 -11.16 17.70
CA LYS A 90 -7.70 -10.80 18.22
C LYS A 90 -6.66 -11.78 17.70
N MET A 91 -5.50 -11.29 17.31
CA MET A 91 -4.39 -12.11 16.85
C MET A 91 -3.06 -11.47 17.19
N LEU A 92 -2.02 -12.30 17.23
CA LEU A 92 -0.65 -11.85 17.10
C LEU A 92 -0.28 -11.82 15.62
N LEU A 93 0.50 -10.83 15.24
CA LEU A 93 0.85 -10.55 13.86
C LEU A 93 2.37 -10.38 13.72
N GLU A 94 2.98 -11.23 12.90
CA GLU A 94 4.35 -11.06 12.43
C GLU A 94 4.33 -10.51 11.01
N VAL A 95 5.08 -9.45 10.74
CA VAL A 95 5.25 -8.85 9.42
C VAL A 95 6.62 -9.20 8.86
N LYS A 96 6.64 -9.66 7.61
CA LYS A 96 7.87 -10.01 6.89
C LYS A 96 7.84 -9.49 5.47
N HIS A 97 9.01 -9.14 4.96
CA HIS A 97 9.17 -8.69 3.58
C HIS A 97 10.38 -9.36 2.93
N THR A 98 10.28 -9.63 1.63
CA THR A 98 11.38 -10.12 0.80
C THR A 98 11.27 -9.57 -0.62
N GLY A 99 12.41 -9.16 -1.18
CA GLY A 99 12.55 -8.85 -2.61
C GLY A 99 12.77 -10.08 -3.49
N LYS A 100 12.97 -11.26 -2.90
CA LYS A 100 13.10 -12.54 -3.62
C LYS A 100 11.74 -13.04 -4.07
N ASP A 101 11.71 -14.05 -4.95
CA ASP A 101 10.46 -14.70 -5.40
C ASP A 101 9.80 -15.60 -4.35
N TYR A 102 10.44 -15.80 -3.21
CA TYR A 102 9.94 -16.62 -2.13
C TYR A 102 10.31 -16.04 -0.76
N TYR A 103 9.47 -16.36 0.21
CA TYR A 103 9.75 -16.21 1.64
C TYR A 103 10.09 -17.57 2.25
N LYS A 104 10.96 -17.57 3.27
CA LYS A 104 11.31 -18.78 4.01
C LYS A 104 11.57 -18.47 5.48
N ILE A 105 10.99 -19.27 6.37
CA ILE A 105 11.27 -19.32 7.81
C ILE A 105 11.71 -20.73 8.20
N SER A 106 12.64 -20.85 9.15
CA SER A 106 13.02 -22.16 9.70
C SER A 106 11.94 -22.67 10.66
N GLN A 107 11.75 -23.99 10.72
CA GLN A 107 10.72 -24.58 11.60
C GLN A 107 10.95 -24.22 13.07
N GLY A 108 12.19 -24.32 13.56
CA GLY A 108 12.48 -23.94 14.95
C GLY A 108 12.21 -22.46 15.26
N ASN A 109 12.35 -21.55 14.29
CA ASN A 109 11.99 -20.15 14.49
C ASN A 109 10.46 -19.95 14.51
N LEU A 110 9.75 -20.62 13.60
CA LEU A 110 8.28 -20.63 13.56
C LEU A 110 7.67 -21.21 14.85
N GLU A 111 8.20 -22.33 15.35
CA GLU A 111 7.75 -23.00 16.57
C GLU A 111 7.90 -22.11 17.81
N LYS A 112 8.99 -21.34 17.92
CA LYS A 112 9.17 -20.41 19.03
C LYS A 112 8.10 -19.31 19.06
N ARG A 113 7.73 -18.79 17.89
CA ARG A 113 6.65 -17.79 17.76
C ARG A 113 5.28 -18.38 18.06
N ILE A 114 5.03 -19.61 17.62
CA ILE A 114 3.81 -20.35 17.94
C ILE A 114 3.71 -20.57 19.45
N ALA A 115 4.79 -21.00 20.10
CA ALA A 115 4.81 -21.21 21.55
C ALA A 115 4.51 -19.92 22.33
N PHE A 116 4.99 -18.77 21.85
CA PHE A 116 4.62 -17.47 22.43
C PHE A 116 3.13 -17.19 22.25
N ALA A 117 2.59 -17.40 21.05
CA ALA A 117 1.17 -17.20 20.75
C ALA A 117 0.24 -18.09 21.60
N ASP A 118 0.62 -19.36 21.79
CA ASP A 118 -0.11 -20.32 22.63
C ASP A 118 -0.16 -19.86 24.10
N ARG A 119 0.94 -19.30 24.63
CA ARG A 119 0.97 -18.70 25.98
C ARG A 119 0.03 -17.51 26.11
N GLN A 120 -0.06 -16.69 25.07
CA GLN A 120 -0.97 -15.54 25.02
C GLN A 120 -2.42 -15.96 24.72
N GLN A 121 -2.67 -17.22 24.36
CA GLN A 121 -3.97 -17.76 23.93
C GLN A 121 -4.56 -16.97 22.75
N LEU A 122 -3.69 -16.56 21.83
CA LEU A 122 -4.07 -15.80 20.63
C LEU A 122 -3.55 -16.51 19.38
N PRO A 123 -4.32 -16.54 18.29
CA PRO A 123 -3.82 -17.06 17.02
C PRO A 123 -2.66 -16.20 16.51
N LEU A 124 -1.67 -16.83 15.88
CA LEU A 124 -0.57 -16.15 15.19
C LEU A 124 -0.87 -16.10 13.68
N ARG A 125 -0.77 -14.90 13.11
CA ARG A 125 -0.76 -14.65 11.67
C ARG A 125 0.59 -14.14 11.23
N ILE A 126 1.01 -14.57 10.04
CA ILE A 126 2.23 -14.08 9.40
C ILE A 126 1.81 -13.31 8.14
N ALA A 127 1.95 -11.99 8.19
CA ALA A 127 1.82 -11.10 7.04
C ALA A 127 3.12 -11.09 6.26
N VAL A 128 3.09 -11.55 5.01
CA VAL A 128 4.28 -11.61 4.17
C VAL A 128 4.08 -10.72 2.96
N SER A 129 5.09 -9.90 2.64
CA SER A 129 5.20 -9.15 1.40
C SER A 129 6.28 -9.76 0.52
N ILE A 130 5.89 -10.33 -0.63
CA ILE A 130 6.82 -10.77 -1.69
C ILE A 130 6.77 -9.74 -2.81
N LYS A 131 7.88 -9.01 -3.04
CA LYS A 131 7.96 -7.96 -4.07
C LYS A 131 6.80 -6.95 -4.02
N GLY A 132 6.30 -6.63 -2.82
CA GLY A 132 5.20 -5.69 -2.61
C GLY A 132 3.79 -6.30 -2.67
N MET A 133 3.64 -7.58 -3.05
CA MET A 133 2.37 -8.29 -2.93
C MET A 133 2.21 -8.82 -1.51
N TRP A 134 1.12 -8.40 -0.85
CA TRP A 134 0.80 -8.83 0.51
C TRP A 134 -0.05 -10.09 0.53
N GLY A 135 0.21 -10.93 1.52
CA GLY A 135 -0.58 -12.10 1.87
C GLY A 135 -0.57 -12.30 3.38
N LEU A 136 -1.61 -12.95 3.89
CA LEU A 136 -1.78 -13.23 5.32
C LEU A 136 -1.93 -14.74 5.51
N PHE A 137 -1.07 -15.32 6.34
CA PHE A 137 -0.96 -16.78 6.44
C PHE A 137 -1.10 -17.26 7.87
N THR A 138 -1.72 -18.42 8.04
CA THR A 138 -1.78 -19.11 9.32
C THR A 138 -0.49 -19.91 9.56
N THR A 139 -0.27 -20.24 10.83
CA THR A 139 0.83 -21.11 11.25
C THR A 139 0.71 -22.52 10.68
N GLU A 140 -0.52 -23.01 10.46
CA GLU A 140 -0.79 -24.32 9.87
C GLU A 140 -0.38 -24.35 8.40
N THR A 141 -0.68 -23.28 7.66
CA THR A 141 -0.24 -23.12 6.27
C THR A 141 1.27 -23.17 6.17
N LEU A 142 1.97 -22.40 7.02
CA LEU A 142 3.44 -22.39 7.04
C LEU A 142 4.02 -23.75 7.44
N LYS A 143 3.45 -24.46 8.41
CA LYS A 143 3.88 -25.84 8.76
C LYS A 143 3.74 -26.78 7.57
N LYS A 144 2.58 -26.78 6.92
CA LYS A 144 2.29 -27.63 5.76
C LYS A 144 3.21 -27.35 4.58
N HIS A 145 3.62 -26.09 4.39
CA HIS A 145 4.52 -25.68 3.32
C HIS A 145 6.00 -25.67 3.74
N HIS A 146 6.34 -26.31 4.87
CA HIS A 146 7.70 -26.37 5.42
C HIS A 146 8.37 -24.99 5.57
N GLY A 147 7.57 -23.98 5.91
CA GLY A 147 7.99 -22.60 6.15
C GLY A 147 8.32 -21.82 4.90
N LYS A 148 7.98 -22.31 3.69
CA LYS A 148 8.25 -21.63 2.42
C LYS A 148 6.95 -21.14 1.79
N LEU A 149 6.95 -19.88 1.34
CA LEU A 149 5.85 -19.30 0.57
C LEU A 149 6.41 -18.72 -0.73
N SER A 150 5.61 -18.81 -1.79
CA SER A 150 5.89 -18.35 -3.15
C SER A 150 4.67 -17.61 -3.70
N TYR A 151 4.80 -16.98 -4.86
CA TYR A 151 3.73 -16.18 -5.46
C TYR A 151 2.39 -16.94 -5.63
N GLU A 152 2.41 -18.25 -5.95
CA GLU A 152 1.19 -19.07 -6.10
C GLU A 152 0.40 -19.22 -4.80
N ASP A 153 1.05 -19.04 -3.65
CA ASP A 153 0.40 -19.13 -2.34
C ASP A 153 -0.45 -17.88 -2.02
N PHE A 154 -0.24 -16.78 -2.74
CA PHE A 154 -0.88 -15.48 -2.50
C PHE A 154 -2.14 -15.32 -3.34
N ILE A 155 -2.11 -15.73 -4.61
CA ILE A 155 -3.17 -15.49 -5.59
C ILE A 155 -3.35 -16.68 -6.53
N GLY A 156 -4.59 -16.91 -6.97
CA GLY A 156 -4.95 -17.93 -7.94
C GLY A 156 -5.47 -19.22 -7.29
N PRO A 157 -5.74 -20.27 -8.09
CA PRO A 157 -6.46 -21.46 -7.61
C PRO A 157 -5.79 -22.24 -6.47
N LYS A 158 -4.48 -22.03 -6.27
CA LYS A 158 -3.68 -22.66 -5.21
C LYS A 158 -3.42 -21.73 -4.02
N SER A 159 -3.93 -20.51 -4.05
CA SER A 159 -3.70 -19.54 -2.99
C SER A 159 -4.25 -20.06 -1.66
N VAL A 160 -3.45 -19.86 -0.63
CA VAL A 160 -3.72 -20.21 0.76
C VAL A 160 -3.66 -18.97 1.65
N SER A 161 -3.64 -17.79 1.04
CA SER A 161 -3.68 -16.50 1.71
C SER A 161 -5.09 -16.20 2.20
N TRP A 162 -5.17 -15.77 3.46
CA TRP A 162 -6.39 -15.33 4.13
C TRP A 162 -6.60 -13.82 4.01
N PHE A 163 -5.78 -13.14 3.23
CA PHE A 163 -5.74 -11.68 3.17
C PHE A 163 -7.07 -11.06 2.73
N ASP A 164 -7.67 -11.57 1.65
CA ASP A 164 -8.95 -11.07 1.12
C ASP A 164 -10.13 -11.30 2.09
N SER A 165 -10.16 -12.46 2.75
CA SER A 165 -11.25 -12.87 3.63
C SER A 165 -11.14 -12.23 5.01
N GLU A 166 -9.96 -12.22 5.65
CA GLU A 166 -9.79 -11.65 6.98
C GLU A 166 -9.81 -10.12 6.98
N LEU A 167 -9.43 -9.48 5.87
CA LEU A 167 -9.41 -8.01 5.76
C LEU A 167 -10.57 -7.45 4.93
N GLU A 168 -11.51 -8.30 4.49
CA GLU A 168 -12.66 -7.93 3.68
C GLU A 168 -12.30 -7.06 2.45
N THR A 169 -11.22 -7.43 1.77
CA THR A 169 -10.66 -6.70 0.62
C THR A 169 -10.74 -7.50 -0.69
N CYS A 170 -10.21 -6.94 -1.77
CA CYS A 170 -10.21 -7.51 -3.11
C CYS A 170 -9.14 -6.89 -4.01
N SER A 171 -9.03 -7.37 -5.25
CA SER A 171 -8.30 -6.70 -6.33
C SER A 171 -9.26 -6.23 -7.43
N TYR A 172 -9.02 -5.02 -7.93
CA TYR A 172 -9.73 -4.45 -9.08
C TYR A 172 -9.02 -4.80 -10.38
N MET A 173 -9.79 -5.28 -11.34
CA MET A 173 -9.32 -5.81 -12.60
C MET A 173 -9.86 -4.98 -13.77
N PHE A 174 -8.98 -4.50 -14.63
CA PHE A 174 -9.30 -3.77 -15.85
C PHE A 174 -8.95 -4.66 -17.06
N ASN A 175 -9.98 -5.14 -17.76
CA ASN A 175 -9.85 -6.17 -18.80
C ASN A 175 -9.85 -5.62 -20.24
N LYS A 176 -9.98 -4.30 -20.42
CA LYS A 176 -9.86 -3.61 -21.72
C LYS A 176 -8.76 -2.54 -21.64
N PRO A 177 -8.33 -1.97 -22.78
CA PRO A 177 -7.31 -0.94 -22.78
C PRO A 177 -7.67 0.25 -21.88
N VAL A 178 -6.72 0.67 -21.05
CA VAL A 178 -6.85 1.83 -20.15
C VAL A 178 -5.84 2.89 -20.59
N LYS A 179 -6.24 4.15 -20.61
CA LYS A 179 -5.33 5.27 -20.91
C LYS A 179 -5.65 6.47 -20.02
N ILE A 180 -4.64 7.02 -19.38
CA ILE A 180 -4.68 8.27 -18.64
C ILE A 180 -3.92 9.32 -19.46
N VAL A 181 -4.52 10.51 -19.60
CA VAL A 181 -3.85 11.66 -20.22
C VAL A 181 -3.85 12.81 -19.24
N SER A 182 -2.65 13.20 -18.82
CA SER A 182 -2.38 14.29 -17.90
C SER A 182 -1.71 15.43 -18.65
N VAL A 183 -2.21 16.66 -18.46
CA VAL A 183 -1.64 17.87 -19.09
C VAL A 183 -1.16 18.80 -18.00
N TYR A 184 0.12 19.14 -18.02
CA TYR A 184 0.79 20.01 -17.06
C TYR A 184 1.24 21.33 -17.69
N SER A 185 1.42 22.37 -16.89
CA SER A 185 1.99 23.65 -17.34
C SER A 185 2.69 24.39 -16.20
N ASN A 186 3.82 25.04 -16.52
CA ASN A 186 4.53 25.96 -15.62
C ASN A 186 4.00 27.40 -15.69
N ASN A 187 3.20 27.75 -16.72
CA ASN A 187 2.82 29.12 -17.03
C ASN A 187 1.29 29.37 -16.98
N HIS A 188 0.53 28.46 -16.37
CA HIS A 188 -0.93 28.51 -16.41
C HIS A 188 -1.54 28.90 -15.06
N SER A 189 -2.32 29.99 -15.04
CA SER A 189 -2.86 30.60 -13.81
C SER A 189 -4.03 29.84 -13.17
N LYS A 190 -4.54 28.78 -13.81
CA LYS A 190 -5.69 27.99 -13.35
C LYS A 190 -5.38 26.48 -13.37
N GLY A 191 -4.43 26.04 -12.55
CA GLY A 191 -4.19 24.62 -12.32
C GLY A 191 -5.24 23.97 -11.42
N MET A 192 -5.07 22.67 -11.18
CA MET A 192 -5.92 21.83 -10.33
C MET A 192 -5.41 21.74 -8.89
N GLY A 193 -4.32 22.44 -8.55
CA GLY A 193 -3.68 22.36 -7.22
C GLY A 193 -2.80 21.12 -7.01
N ILE A 194 -2.59 20.32 -8.06
CA ILE A 194 -1.66 19.18 -8.09
C ILE A 194 -0.46 19.61 -8.92
N ARG A 195 0.76 19.41 -8.41
CA ARG A 195 2.01 19.79 -9.08
C ARG A 195 2.90 18.57 -9.26
N PHE A 196 3.54 18.48 -10.42
CA PHE A 196 4.53 17.45 -10.72
C PHE A 196 5.74 18.12 -11.37
N ASP A 197 6.85 18.20 -10.63
CA ASP A 197 8.08 18.81 -11.14
C ASP A 197 8.81 17.82 -12.07
N PRO A 198 9.38 18.30 -13.19
CA PRO A 198 9.58 19.70 -13.59
C PRO A 198 8.43 20.30 -14.43
N TYR A 199 7.31 19.60 -14.60
CA TYR A 199 6.27 19.94 -15.58
C TYR A 199 5.24 20.98 -15.10
N GLY A 200 5.21 21.26 -13.79
CA GLY A 200 4.38 22.30 -13.20
C GLY A 200 3.02 21.80 -12.72
N GLU A 201 2.00 22.65 -12.80
CA GLU A 201 0.66 22.33 -12.31
C GLU A 201 -0.15 21.50 -13.30
N LEU A 202 -0.88 20.51 -12.77
CA LEU A 202 -1.84 19.73 -13.53
C LEU A 202 -3.00 20.63 -13.97
N ILE A 203 -3.22 20.72 -15.28
CA ILE A 203 -4.24 21.55 -15.92
C ILE A 203 -5.47 20.73 -16.29
N SER A 204 -5.26 19.50 -16.76
CA SER A 204 -6.35 18.58 -16.99
C SER A 204 -5.92 17.13 -16.89
N TYR A 205 -6.86 16.28 -16.48
CA TYR A 205 -6.71 14.84 -16.37
C TYR A 205 -7.87 14.17 -17.11
N LYS A 206 -7.58 13.13 -17.89
CA LYS A 206 -8.59 12.36 -18.62
C LYS A 206 -8.35 10.87 -18.41
N LEU A 207 -9.42 10.14 -18.07
CA LEU A 207 -9.43 8.68 -18.07
C LEU A 207 -10.17 8.19 -19.31
N PHE A 208 -9.52 7.32 -20.08
CA PHE A 208 -10.10 6.58 -21.18
C PHE A 208 -10.10 5.09 -20.88
N TYR A 209 -11.17 4.42 -21.30
CA TYR A 209 -11.29 2.98 -21.24
C TYR A 209 -11.86 2.45 -22.54
N ASN A 210 -11.14 1.53 -23.19
CA ASN A 210 -11.47 1.03 -24.52
C ASN A 210 -11.74 2.17 -25.52
N ASP A 211 -10.82 3.14 -25.56
CA ASP A 211 -10.89 4.40 -26.34
C ASP A 211 -12.09 5.32 -26.09
N ARG A 212 -12.98 4.98 -25.16
CA ARG A 212 -14.04 5.86 -24.68
C ARG A 212 -13.55 6.73 -23.54
N LEU A 213 -13.81 8.03 -23.61
CA LEU A 213 -13.62 8.94 -22.47
C LEU A 213 -14.60 8.58 -21.35
N ILE A 214 -14.08 8.25 -20.16
CA ILE A 214 -14.87 7.97 -18.96
C ILE A 214 -15.15 9.28 -18.22
N PHE A 215 -14.11 10.07 -17.93
CA PHE A 215 -14.27 11.41 -17.38
C PHE A 215 -13.10 12.31 -17.74
N ARG A 216 -13.34 13.61 -17.57
CA ARG A 216 -12.30 14.65 -17.64
C ARG A 216 -12.41 15.55 -16.42
N ALA A 217 -11.31 15.72 -15.70
CA ALA A 217 -11.14 16.75 -14.70
C ALA A 217 -10.38 17.94 -15.30
N LYS A 218 -10.85 19.16 -15.01
CA LYS A 218 -10.19 20.40 -15.45
C LYS A 218 -10.47 21.53 -14.46
N GLY A 219 -9.40 22.18 -13.99
CA GLY A 219 -9.47 23.25 -13.01
C GLY A 219 -9.80 22.77 -11.59
N LYS A 220 -9.51 23.62 -10.61
CA LYS A 220 -9.63 23.34 -9.17
C LYS A 220 -11.05 23.01 -8.68
N ASP A 221 -12.08 23.55 -9.33
CA ASP A 221 -13.49 23.36 -8.93
C ASP A 221 -14.15 22.14 -9.61
N SER A 222 -13.35 21.29 -10.27
CA SER A 222 -13.84 20.08 -10.94
C SER A 222 -14.37 19.06 -9.94
N GLY A 223 -15.63 18.64 -10.10
CA GLY A 223 -16.23 17.55 -9.33
C GLY A 223 -15.48 16.20 -9.45
N TYR A 224 -14.61 16.07 -10.46
CA TYR A 224 -13.77 14.89 -10.67
C TYR A 224 -12.39 14.95 -9.99
N LEU A 225 -12.07 16.00 -9.21
CA LEU A 225 -10.73 16.16 -8.62
C LEU A 225 -10.36 14.98 -7.71
N LYS A 226 -11.30 14.49 -6.88
CA LYS A 226 -11.07 13.32 -6.02
C LYS A 226 -10.74 12.03 -6.80
N PHE A 227 -11.28 11.90 -8.02
CA PHE A 227 -11.01 10.74 -8.87
C PHE A 227 -9.57 10.70 -9.37
N VAL A 228 -8.90 11.86 -9.49
CA VAL A 228 -7.48 11.92 -9.86
C VAL A 228 -6.64 11.21 -8.81
N PHE A 229 -6.84 11.55 -7.54
CA PHE A 229 -6.10 10.96 -6.43
C PHE A 229 -6.35 9.45 -6.31
N ILE A 230 -7.61 8.99 -6.28
CA ILE A 230 -7.86 7.55 -6.14
C ILE A 230 -7.37 6.72 -7.32
N LEU A 231 -7.07 7.32 -8.47
CA LEU A 231 -6.56 6.60 -9.63
C LEU A 231 -5.04 6.62 -9.71
N GLU A 232 -4.34 7.18 -8.72
CA GLU A 232 -2.88 7.20 -8.70
C GLU A 232 -2.29 5.79 -8.77
N ALA A 233 -2.83 4.81 -8.03
CA ALA A 233 -2.32 3.44 -8.11
C ALA A 233 -2.46 2.82 -9.52
N LEU A 234 -3.51 3.21 -10.26
CA LEU A 234 -3.66 2.82 -11.66
C LEU A 234 -2.65 3.57 -12.53
N GLN A 235 -2.48 4.87 -12.33
CA GLN A 235 -1.50 5.67 -13.07
C GLN A 235 -0.07 5.17 -12.87
N ASP A 236 0.34 4.87 -11.64
CA ASP A 236 1.64 4.26 -11.30
C ASP A 236 1.87 2.96 -12.04
N ARG A 237 0.81 2.13 -12.12
CA ARG A 237 0.88 0.88 -12.84
C ARG A 237 1.06 1.13 -14.33
N LEU A 238 0.31 2.07 -14.91
CA LEU A 238 0.38 2.38 -16.34
C LEU A 238 1.72 3.02 -16.73
N SER A 239 2.29 3.89 -15.89
CA SER A 239 3.55 4.57 -16.15
C SER A 239 4.73 3.61 -16.27
N ILE A 240 4.72 2.52 -15.51
CA ILE A 240 5.70 1.43 -15.61
C ILE A 240 5.54 0.64 -16.92
N ILE A 241 4.32 0.52 -17.44
CA ILE A 241 4.03 -0.30 -18.63
C ILE A 241 4.31 0.49 -19.91
N ASN A 242 3.60 1.61 -20.13
CA ASN A 242 3.85 2.51 -21.24
C ASN A 242 3.56 3.96 -20.83
N GLN A 243 4.52 4.83 -21.13
CA GLN A 243 4.39 6.28 -20.93
C GLN A 243 4.98 7.02 -22.13
N ASN A 244 4.21 7.96 -22.66
CA ASN A 244 4.66 8.92 -23.67
C ASN A 244 4.59 10.34 -23.07
N ILE A 245 5.66 11.10 -23.24
CA ILE A 245 5.75 12.50 -22.79
C ILE A 245 5.99 13.37 -24.01
N GLU A 246 5.07 14.30 -24.25
CA GLU A 246 5.13 15.29 -25.32
C GLU A 246 5.20 16.69 -24.70
N GLN A 247 6.12 17.52 -25.18
CA GLN A 247 6.28 18.89 -24.73
C GLN A 247 5.99 19.84 -25.88
N ASP A 248 5.05 20.76 -25.67
CA ASP A 248 4.76 21.87 -26.57
C ASP A 248 4.78 23.16 -25.77
N ASN A 249 5.91 23.88 -25.84
CA ASN A 249 6.17 25.21 -25.26
C ASN A 249 5.64 25.40 -23.83
N ASN A 250 4.33 25.66 -23.69
CA ASN A 250 3.65 25.95 -22.43
C ASN A 250 3.04 24.70 -21.75
N TYR A 251 2.96 23.56 -22.43
CA TYR A 251 2.30 22.36 -21.92
C TYR A 251 3.20 21.14 -22.02
N THR A 252 3.11 20.28 -21.01
CA THR A 252 3.59 18.90 -21.08
C THR A 252 2.39 17.97 -21.05
N ILE A 253 2.28 17.09 -22.04
CA ILE A 253 1.24 16.07 -22.11
C ILE A 253 1.89 14.72 -21.79
N ILE A 254 1.42 14.08 -20.73
CA ILE A 254 1.81 12.73 -20.35
C ILE A 254 0.65 11.80 -20.66
N THR A 255 0.93 10.78 -21.46
CA THR A 255 -0.03 9.72 -21.80
C THR A 255 0.48 8.39 -21.24
N GLU A 256 -0.20 7.85 -20.24
CA GLU A 256 0.10 6.55 -19.65
C GLU A 256 -0.98 5.55 -20.06
N TYR A 257 -0.60 4.37 -20.53
CA TYR A 257 -1.58 3.43 -21.06
C TYR A 257 -1.16 1.96 -20.99
N SER A 258 -2.16 1.10 -21.04
CA SER A 258 -1.96 -0.33 -21.16
C SER A 258 -3.04 -0.93 -22.04
N ASN A 259 -2.60 -1.77 -22.98
CA ASN A 259 -3.48 -2.60 -23.81
C ASN A 259 -3.63 -4.02 -23.24
N VAL A 260 -2.97 -4.30 -22.11
CA VAL A 260 -3.03 -5.60 -21.45
C VAL A 260 -3.81 -5.51 -20.15
N PHE A 261 -4.34 -6.66 -19.74
CA PHE A 261 -5.04 -6.83 -18.49
C PHE A 261 -4.29 -6.25 -17.28
N GLN A 262 -4.98 -5.46 -16.44
CA GLN A 262 -4.44 -4.95 -15.18
C GLN A 262 -5.20 -5.54 -13.98
N SER A 263 -4.47 -5.92 -12.93
CA SER A 263 -5.04 -6.26 -11.63
C SER A 263 -4.28 -5.48 -10.55
N ILE A 264 -5.03 -4.74 -9.73
CA ILE A 264 -4.47 -3.87 -8.70
C ILE A 264 -5.22 -4.15 -7.39
N PRO A 265 -4.54 -4.58 -6.31
CA PRO A 265 -5.15 -4.73 -5.00
C PRO A 265 -5.80 -3.45 -4.51
N GLU A 266 -6.98 -3.56 -3.88
CA GLU A 266 -7.77 -2.43 -3.40
C GLU A 266 -6.98 -1.53 -2.45
N TYR A 267 -6.16 -2.11 -1.57
CA TYR A 267 -5.33 -1.34 -0.65
C TYR A 267 -4.31 -0.44 -1.35
N ASN A 268 -3.85 -0.77 -2.57
CA ASN A 268 -2.90 0.09 -3.29
C ASN A 268 -3.53 1.43 -3.67
N PHE A 269 -4.83 1.46 -3.97
CA PHE A 269 -5.57 2.71 -4.25
C PHE A 269 -5.70 3.61 -3.02
N LEU A 270 -5.49 3.07 -1.81
CA LEU A 270 -5.46 3.83 -0.56
C LEU A 270 -4.05 4.27 -0.17
N ILE A 271 -3.03 3.51 -0.59
CA ILE A 271 -1.61 3.78 -0.27
C ILE A 271 -0.98 4.78 -1.25
N SER A 272 -1.13 4.54 -2.55
CA SER A 272 -0.48 5.32 -3.60
C SER A 272 -0.69 6.84 -3.45
N PRO A 273 -1.93 7.34 -3.19
CA PRO A 273 -2.17 8.76 -2.96
C PRO A 273 -1.34 9.37 -1.84
N VAL A 274 -1.02 8.59 -0.80
CA VAL A 274 -0.27 9.06 0.37
C VAL A 274 1.22 9.12 0.09
N ASN A 275 1.74 8.20 -0.71
CA ASN A 275 3.15 8.18 -1.09
C ASN A 275 3.54 9.35 -2.01
N HIS A 276 2.56 9.99 -2.67
CA HIS A 276 2.79 11.17 -3.51
C HIS A 276 2.43 12.50 -2.84
N ILE A 277 2.04 12.48 -1.56
CA ILE A 277 1.92 13.71 -0.78
C ILE A 277 3.32 14.24 -0.49
N ILE A 278 3.52 15.54 -0.73
CA ILE A 278 4.72 16.26 -0.34
C ILE A 278 4.35 17.19 0.82
N LYS A 279 5.05 17.08 1.96
CA LYS A 279 4.85 17.95 3.12
C LYS A 279 5.83 19.11 3.06
N ASP A 280 5.28 20.33 3.18
CA ASP A 280 5.99 21.60 3.35
C ASP A 280 6.86 22.09 2.18
N GLU A 281 7.33 23.34 2.29
CA GLU A 281 8.30 23.97 1.35
C GLU A 281 9.61 23.18 1.21
N SER A 282 9.93 22.33 2.19
CA SER A 282 11.12 21.46 2.21
C SER A 282 11.04 20.25 1.28
N ARG A 283 9.90 20.05 0.59
CA ARG A 283 9.68 18.96 -0.38
C ARG A 283 9.92 17.56 0.18
N VAL A 284 9.59 17.33 1.44
CA VAL A 284 9.74 16.01 2.07
C VAL A 284 8.58 15.11 1.63
N ASN A 285 8.90 13.95 1.05
CA ASN A 285 7.89 12.94 0.73
C ASN A 285 7.23 12.45 2.01
N TYR A 286 5.91 12.52 2.04
CA TYR A 286 5.09 11.98 3.11
C TYR A 286 5.18 10.45 3.08
N ASN A 287 5.36 9.82 4.24
CA ASN A 287 5.47 8.36 4.33
C ASN A 287 4.37 7.77 5.22
N LEU A 288 4.16 6.45 5.11
CA LEU A 288 3.08 5.77 5.82
C LEU A 288 3.25 5.80 7.34
N ARG A 289 4.48 5.90 7.86
CA ARG A 289 4.75 6.07 9.31
C ARG A 289 4.18 7.40 9.81
N MET A 290 4.39 8.48 9.05
CA MET A 290 3.79 9.79 9.34
C MET A 290 2.26 9.73 9.25
N ALA A 291 1.72 9.09 8.22
CA ALA A 291 0.28 8.92 8.01
C ALA A 291 -0.42 8.23 9.20
N ILE A 292 0.17 7.16 9.73
CA ILE A 292 -0.40 6.42 10.87
C ILE A 292 -0.44 7.29 12.14
N SER A 293 0.56 8.16 12.32
CA SER A 293 0.70 9.01 13.51
C SER A 293 -0.25 10.22 13.54
N GLU A 294 -0.77 10.63 12.38
CA GLU A 294 -1.68 11.78 12.27
C GLU A 294 -3.14 11.37 12.57
N LYS A 295 -3.86 12.23 13.33
CA LYS A 295 -5.26 11.98 13.76
C LYS A 295 -6.28 12.03 12.61
N SER A 296 -5.99 12.74 11.53
CA SER A 296 -6.89 12.99 10.39
C SER A 296 -6.74 11.99 9.23
N PHE A 297 -6.23 10.79 9.52
CA PHE A 297 -5.91 9.76 8.54
C PHE A 297 -6.95 8.61 8.59
N PRO A 298 -7.47 8.07 7.45
CA PRO A 298 -6.95 8.13 6.07
C PRO A 298 -7.40 9.30 5.19
N LEU A 299 -6.66 9.56 4.09
CA LEU A 299 -7.01 10.56 3.06
C LEU A 299 -8.35 10.23 2.37
N PHE A 300 -8.57 8.94 2.11
CA PHE A 300 -9.83 8.39 1.63
C PHE A 300 -10.23 7.22 2.51
N THR A 301 -11.50 7.14 2.86
CA THR A 301 -12.06 5.92 3.45
C THR A 301 -12.26 4.86 2.38
N ILE A 302 -12.24 3.58 2.79
CA ILE A 302 -12.59 2.46 1.91
C ILE A 302 -13.99 2.62 1.29
N THR A 303 -14.94 3.18 2.05
CA THR A 303 -16.30 3.46 1.57
C THR A 303 -16.30 4.51 0.46
N GLU A 304 -15.51 5.58 0.58
CA GLU A 304 -15.36 6.59 -0.48
C GLU A 304 -14.73 5.98 -1.74
N LEU A 305 -13.66 5.19 -1.58
CA LEU A 305 -13.01 4.50 -2.71
C LEU A 305 -14.03 3.64 -3.48
N ARG A 306 -14.72 2.75 -2.77
CA ARG A 306 -15.74 1.85 -3.36
C ARG A 306 -16.89 2.61 -4.01
N SER A 307 -17.34 3.72 -3.42
CA SER A 307 -18.38 4.58 -3.99
C SER A 307 -17.94 5.27 -5.28
N MET A 308 -16.69 5.71 -5.36
CA MET A 308 -16.14 6.30 -6.58
C MET A 308 -15.91 5.25 -7.67
N PHE A 309 -15.49 4.04 -7.32
CA PHE A 309 -15.41 2.93 -8.27
C PHE A 309 -16.78 2.51 -8.77
N TYR A 310 -17.82 2.54 -7.92
CA TYR A 310 -19.22 2.41 -8.32
C TYR A 310 -19.61 3.45 -9.36
N TYR A 311 -19.35 4.72 -9.08
CA TYR A 311 -19.60 5.78 -10.04
C TYR A 311 -18.89 5.51 -11.38
N LEU A 312 -17.58 5.24 -11.37
CA LEU A 312 -16.83 4.99 -12.60
C LEU A 312 -17.38 3.80 -13.39
N ALA A 313 -17.71 2.71 -12.70
CA ALA A 313 -18.26 1.51 -13.32
C ALA A 313 -19.63 1.76 -13.96
N SER A 314 -20.52 2.46 -13.28
CA SER A 314 -21.82 2.88 -13.83
C SER A 314 -21.68 3.82 -15.04
N HIS A 315 -20.53 4.48 -15.21
CA HIS A 315 -20.25 5.41 -16.33
C HIS A 315 -19.39 4.79 -17.44
N GLY A 316 -19.20 3.46 -17.42
CA GLY A 316 -18.61 2.71 -18.54
C GLY A 316 -17.19 2.18 -18.30
N LEU A 317 -16.65 2.30 -17.08
CA LEU A 317 -15.42 1.62 -16.69
C LEU A 317 -15.75 0.18 -16.26
N ASP A 318 -15.69 -0.77 -17.20
CA ASP A 318 -16.00 -2.19 -16.94
C ASP A 318 -14.94 -2.81 -16.02
N ILE A 319 -15.20 -2.82 -14.72
CA ILE A 319 -14.32 -3.35 -13.66
C ILE A 319 -14.78 -4.76 -13.29
N LEU A 320 -13.81 -5.67 -13.21
CA LEU A 320 -14.00 -6.96 -12.55
C LEU A 320 -13.36 -6.91 -11.16
N LEU A 321 -13.89 -7.70 -10.23
CA LEU A 321 -13.39 -7.81 -8.86
C LEU A 321 -12.88 -9.24 -8.66
N LEU A 322 -11.62 -9.38 -8.23
CA LEU A 322 -11.06 -10.64 -7.76
C LEU A 322 -11.09 -10.64 -6.23
N LYS A 323 -11.82 -11.58 -5.64
CA LYS A 323 -11.83 -11.81 -4.19
C LYS A 323 -11.87 -13.30 -3.91
N ASN A 324 -11.01 -13.77 -3.00
CA ASN A 324 -10.93 -15.19 -2.64
C ASN A 324 -10.80 -16.08 -3.89
N ASN A 325 -9.95 -15.67 -4.83
CA ASN A 325 -9.70 -16.35 -6.11
C ASN A 325 -10.90 -16.49 -7.05
N SER A 326 -12.00 -15.78 -6.76
CA SER A 326 -13.20 -15.75 -7.59
C SER A 326 -13.38 -14.38 -8.23
N ILE A 327 -13.81 -14.37 -9.49
CA ILE A 327 -13.97 -13.14 -10.28
C ILE A 327 -15.46 -12.80 -10.39
N TYR A 328 -15.78 -11.54 -10.13
CA TYR A 328 -17.15 -11.01 -10.16
C TYR A 328 -17.22 -9.74 -11.02
N PRO A 329 -18.30 -9.51 -11.78
CA PRO A 329 -18.59 -8.18 -12.30
C PRO A 329 -18.79 -7.22 -11.12
N PHE A 330 -18.05 -6.10 -11.12
CA PHE A 330 -18.00 -5.22 -9.95
C PHE A 330 -19.37 -4.67 -9.54
N LEU A 331 -20.17 -4.17 -10.48
CA LEU A 331 -21.50 -3.62 -10.19
C LEU A 331 -22.44 -4.67 -9.56
N ASN A 332 -22.35 -5.92 -10.02
CA ASN A 332 -23.15 -7.02 -9.44
C ASN A 332 -22.71 -7.30 -8.01
N TYR A 333 -21.40 -7.37 -7.76
CA TYR A 333 -20.87 -7.60 -6.42
C TYR A 333 -21.23 -6.45 -5.47
N ALA A 334 -21.00 -5.20 -5.88
CA ALA A 334 -21.27 -4.03 -5.06
C ALA A 334 -22.75 -3.92 -4.65
N ASN A 335 -23.68 -4.19 -5.58
CA ASN A 335 -25.11 -4.16 -5.29
C ASN A 335 -25.56 -5.26 -4.32
N ASN A 336 -24.91 -6.43 -4.34
CA ASN A 336 -25.33 -7.59 -3.54
C ASN A 336 -24.58 -7.74 -2.21
N ALA A 337 -23.33 -7.30 -2.12
CA ALA A 337 -22.46 -7.57 -0.97
C ALA A 337 -22.16 -6.32 -0.14
N TRP A 338 -22.08 -5.14 -0.75
CA TRP A 338 -21.72 -3.90 -0.05
C TRP A 338 -22.91 -2.99 0.25
N ASN A 339 -23.94 -3.02 -0.60
CA ASN A 339 -25.16 -2.24 -0.40
C ASN A 339 -26.23 -2.95 0.45
N SER A 340 -26.07 -4.25 0.69
CA SER A 340 -27.00 -5.07 1.50
C SER A 340 -26.78 -4.92 3.02
N SER A 341 -25.74 -4.19 3.42
CA SER A 341 -25.30 -4.03 4.81
C SER A 341 -25.72 -2.69 5.42
N LYS A 342 -26.73 -2.02 4.86
CA LYS A 342 -27.28 -0.77 5.38
C LYS A 342 -28.61 -0.98 6.08
#